data_AF-A0A842QY91-F1
#
_entry.id   AF-A0A842QY91-F1
#
_cell.length_a   1.000
_cell.length_b   1.000
_cell.length_c   1.000
_cell.angle_alpha   90.00
_cell.angle_beta   90.00
_cell.angle_gamma   90.00
#
_symmetry.space_group_name_H-M   'P 1'
#
loop_
_entity.id
_entity.type
_entity.pdbx_description
1 polymer ?
#
loop_
_entity_poly.entity_id
_entity_poly.type
_entity_poly.pdbx_seq_one_letter_code
_entity_poly.pdbx_strand_id
1 'polypeptide(L)'
;MSNNLAVPVILSMVLATLFYFVDLYNEKIKIKPSIIAGISLAYFFLVVLPEVSMGLPRFPFDLPAFEYLFVLGGVVFTHVIEKFIVQHAEVQTREKVLELMRKKDEMDQGETRLAQILREGIKTDSLNDYTIRNIADIMADAIEEENEIKEEMKEIKTKLQDHLSDLLEKTHAFIEAFYHLIMGILMSSLLLVNLVQGLLFFLFAFLMAVVAHVESRNRIFSDLDIEMQYRVPRKRKIILSLAAPIGVIMSLIIDFTVGINLEFIYILFSFISGSILYTTMREVIPEKEKGNLPSFIISLVISCIMIFLIKILEHHFTQ
;
A
#
# COMPACT_ATOMS: atom_id res chain seq x y z
N MET A 1 -22.83 -4.47 36.32
CA MET A 1 -22.40 -5.71 35.62
C MET A 1 -20.96 -5.97 36.01
N SER A 2 -20.67 -7.04 36.74
CA SER A 2 -19.29 -7.53 36.87
C SER A 2 -18.91 -8.10 35.50
N ASN A 3 -18.59 -7.20 34.56
CA ASN A 3 -18.24 -7.59 33.20
C ASN A 3 -17.08 -8.56 33.30
N ASN A 4 -17.26 -9.72 32.68
CA ASN A 4 -16.26 -10.77 32.62
C ASN A 4 -15.16 -10.29 31.68
N LEU A 5 -14.35 -9.31 32.13
CA LEU A 5 -13.26 -8.65 31.40
C LEU A 5 -12.28 -9.69 30.83
N ALA A 6 -12.20 -10.86 31.46
CA ALA A 6 -11.46 -12.00 30.96
C ALA A 6 -11.83 -12.39 29.52
N VAL A 7 -13.11 -12.35 29.14
CA VAL A 7 -13.55 -12.80 27.81
C VAL A 7 -13.05 -11.86 26.70
N PRO A 8 -13.32 -10.53 26.71
CA PRO A 8 -12.78 -9.62 25.71
C PRO A 8 -11.25 -9.62 25.64
N VAL A 9 -10.58 -9.71 26.80
CA VAL A 9 -9.10 -9.72 26.87
C VAL A 9 -8.54 -10.97 26.22
N ILE A 10 -9.01 -12.16 26.62
CA ILE A 10 -8.57 -13.44 26.03
C ILE A 10 -8.85 -13.44 24.53
N LEU A 11 -10.05 -13.01 24.13
CA LEU A 11 -10.43 -12.95 22.73
C LEU A 11 -9.53 -12.00 21.94
N SER A 12 -9.24 -10.80 22.45
CA SER A 12 -8.35 -9.84 21.78
C SER A 12 -6.95 -10.41 21.56
N MET A 13 -6.40 -11.18 22.51
CA MET A 13 -5.11 -11.84 22.35
C MET A 13 -5.16 -12.96 21.31
N VAL A 14 -6.22 -13.77 21.29
CA VAL A 14 -6.42 -14.81 20.27
C VAL A 14 -6.51 -14.20 18.88
N LEU A 15 -7.31 -13.15 18.73
CA LEU A 15 -7.49 -12.45 17.46
C LEU A 15 -6.21 -11.73 16.99
N ALA A 16 -5.46 -11.10 17.90
CA ALA A 16 -4.16 -10.51 17.57
C ALA A 16 -3.15 -11.57 17.10
N THR A 17 -3.22 -12.78 17.68
CA THR A 17 -2.39 -13.90 17.23
C THR A 17 -2.81 -14.40 15.84
N LEU A 18 -4.08 -14.25 15.44
CA LEU A 18 -4.50 -14.58 14.07
C LEU A 18 -3.85 -13.66 13.02
N PHE A 19 -3.65 -12.37 13.31
CA PHE A 19 -2.86 -11.49 12.44
C PHE A 19 -1.44 -12.02 12.25
N TYR A 20 -0.83 -12.54 13.32
CA TYR A 20 0.49 -13.15 13.24
C TYR A 20 0.55 -14.34 12.27
N PHE A 21 -0.50 -15.18 12.24
CA PHE A 21 -0.58 -16.26 11.28
C PHE A 21 -0.77 -15.77 9.85
N VAL A 22 -1.53 -14.70 9.62
CA VAL A 22 -1.70 -14.11 8.29
C VAL A 22 -0.35 -13.66 7.75
N ASP A 23 0.40 -12.87 8.50
CA ASP A 23 1.69 -12.33 8.05
C ASP A 23 2.73 -13.42 7.75
N LEU A 24 2.72 -14.50 8.53
CA LEU A 24 3.64 -15.62 8.33
C LEU A 24 3.26 -16.54 7.16
N TYR A 25 1.98 -16.81 6.96
CA TYR A 25 1.50 -17.84 6.02
C TYR A 25 0.82 -17.28 4.77
N ASN A 26 0.79 -15.95 4.60
CA ASN A 26 0.10 -15.28 3.50
C ASN A 26 0.47 -15.77 2.10
N GLU A 27 1.70 -16.29 1.93
CA GLU A 27 2.16 -16.81 0.64
C GLU A 27 1.30 -17.95 0.07
N LYS A 28 0.47 -18.59 0.91
CA LYS A 28 -0.41 -19.70 0.52
C LYS A 28 -1.88 -19.29 0.32
N ILE A 29 -2.28 -18.10 0.76
CA ILE A 29 -3.67 -17.64 0.70
C ILE A 29 -3.89 -16.91 -0.62
N LYS A 30 -4.70 -17.49 -1.52
CA LYS A 30 -5.05 -16.89 -2.81
C LYS A 30 -6.51 -16.48 -2.80
N ILE A 31 -6.80 -15.26 -2.34
CA ILE A 31 -8.12 -14.65 -2.48
C ILE A 31 -8.06 -13.62 -3.62
N LYS A 32 -9.10 -13.56 -4.45
CA LYS A 32 -9.18 -12.57 -5.53
C LYS A 32 -9.32 -11.16 -4.91
N PRO A 33 -8.47 -10.18 -5.29
CA PRO A 33 -8.58 -8.81 -4.75
C PRO A 33 -9.98 -8.20 -4.92
N SER A 34 -10.63 -8.47 -6.05
CA SER A 34 -12.00 -8.02 -6.33
C SER A 34 -13.03 -8.45 -5.25
N ILE A 35 -12.88 -9.64 -4.66
CA ILE A 35 -13.79 -10.10 -3.59
C ILE A 35 -13.58 -9.25 -2.33
N ILE A 36 -12.33 -8.97 -1.98
CA ILE A 36 -12.03 -8.23 -0.76
C ILE A 36 -12.34 -6.75 -0.93
N ALA A 37 -12.16 -6.17 -2.13
CA ALA A 37 -12.64 -4.84 -2.46
C ALA A 37 -14.15 -4.69 -2.19
N GLY A 38 -14.97 -5.65 -2.65
CA GLY A 38 -16.42 -5.59 -2.43
C GLY A 38 -16.80 -5.72 -0.97
N ILE A 39 -16.19 -6.66 -0.22
CA ILE A 39 -16.40 -6.79 1.23
C ILE A 39 -16.00 -5.50 1.95
N SER A 40 -14.83 -4.95 1.60
CA SER A 40 -14.26 -3.80 2.29
C SER A 40 -15.09 -2.54 2.07
N LEU A 41 -15.60 -2.34 0.85
CA LEU A 41 -16.46 -1.22 0.52
C LEU A 41 -17.80 -1.32 1.25
N ALA A 42 -18.43 -2.50 1.27
CA ALA A 42 -19.66 -2.72 2.04
C ALA A 42 -19.47 -2.43 3.53
N TYR A 43 -18.39 -2.98 4.12
CA TYR A 43 -18.07 -2.76 5.53
C TYR A 43 -17.84 -1.27 5.84
N PHE A 44 -17.06 -0.58 5.00
CA PHE A 44 -16.77 0.83 5.20
C PHE A 44 -18.05 1.68 5.21
N PHE A 45 -18.92 1.50 4.21
CA PHE A 45 -20.14 2.30 4.10
C PHE A 45 -21.24 1.92 5.09
N LEU A 46 -21.39 0.64 5.43
CA LEU A 46 -22.51 0.17 6.25
C LEU A 46 -22.18 -0.03 7.73
N VAL A 47 -20.89 -0.09 8.09
CA VAL A 47 -20.45 -0.27 9.48
C VAL A 47 -19.63 0.92 9.92
N VAL A 48 -18.52 1.22 9.24
CA VAL A 48 -17.58 2.25 9.69
C VAL A 48 -18.19 3.64 9.67
N LEU A 49 -18.72 4.10 8.54
CA LEU A 49 -19.22 5.48 8.44
C LEU A 49 -20.36 5.77 9.44
N PRO A 50 -21.37 4.90 9.61
CA PRO A 50 -22.38 5.08 10.64
C PRO A 50 -21.79 5.10 12.05
N GLU A 51 -20.85 4.20 12.35
CA GLU A 51 -20.20 4.11 13.66
C GLU A 51 -19.36 5.35 13.97
N VAL A 52 -18.65 5.91 12.98
CA VAL A 52 -17.92 7.16 13.08
C VAL A 52 -18.86 8.34 13.35
N SER A 53 -19.97 8.44 12.61
CA SER A 53 -20.95 9.52 12.78
C SER A 53 -21.66 9.46 14.15
N MET A 54 -21.90 8.26 14.69
CA MET A 54 -22.55 8.09 16.00
C MET A 54 -21.58 8.19 17.19
N GLY A 55 -20.31 7.79 17.01
CA GLY A 55 -19.34 7.65 18.10
C GLY A 55 -18.44 8.87 18.34
N LEU A 56 -18.30 9.79 17.37
CA LEU A 56 -17.46 10.96 17.54
C LEU A 56 -18.07 12.01 18.49
N PRO A 57 -17.24 12.70 19.29
CA PRO A 57 -17.71 13.74 20.18
C PRO A 57 -18.29 14.92 19.39
N ARG A 58 -19.45 15.38 19.85
CA ARG A 58 -20.09 16.60 19.38
C ARG A 58 -19.26 17.87 19.65
N PHE A 59 -18.31 17.83 20.58
CA PHE A 59 -17.45 18.96 20.93
C PHE A 59 -15.97 18.65 20.62
N PRO A 60 -15.16 19.60 20.12
CA PRO A 60 -15.46 21.00 19.75
C PRO A 60 -16.16 21.14 18.39
N PHE A 61 -16.53 20.02 17.76
CA PHE A 61 -16.93 19.94 16.37
C PHE A 61 -18.43 19.67 16.19
N ASP A 62 -19.30 20.55 16.69
CA ASP A 62 -20.78 20.46 16.54
C ASP A 62 -21.23 20.72 15.08
N LEU A 63 -20.30 20.64 14.14
CA LEU A 63 -20.46 20.89 12.73
C LEU A 63 -20.38 19.55 11.99
N PRO A 64 -21.46 19.14 11.29
CA PRO A 64 -21.48 17.90 10.50
C PRO A 64 -20.31 17.78 9.50
N ALA A 65 -19.76 18.91 9.04
CA ALA A 65 -18.60 18.96 8.16
C ALA A 65 -17.32 18.35 8.75
N PHE A 66 -17.21 18.24 10.08
CA PHE A 66 -16.05 17.72 10.79
C PHE A 66 -16.18 16.24 11.21
N GLU A 67 -17.37 15.64 11.09
CA GLU A 67 -17.61 14.22 11.42
C GLU A 67 -16.64 13.29 10.67
N TYR A 68 -16.26 13.64 9.45
CA TYR A 68 -15.36 12.84 8.63
C TYR A 68 -13.95 13.43 8.53
N LEU A 69 -13.60 14.44 9.34
CA LEU A 69 -12.28 15.08 9.28
C LEU A 69 -11.17 14.07 9.57
N PHE A 70 -11.36 13.20 10.57
CA PHE A 70 -10.36 12.18 10.91
C PHE A 70 -10.26 11.09 9.85
N VAL A 71 -11.37 10.73 9.20
CA VAL A 71 -11.37 9.82 8.03
C VAL A 71 -10.56 10.44 6.89
N LEU A 72 -10.80 11.71 6.57
CA LEU A 72 -10.02 12.44 5.57
C LEU A 72 -8.54 12.53 5.99
N GLY A 73 -8.26 12.78 7.25
CA GLY A 73 -6.91 12.80 7.82
C GLY A 73 -6.18 11.48 7.58
N GLY A 74 -6.85 10.35 7.78
CA GLY A 74 -6.32 9.03 7.46
C GLY A 74 -5.99 8.86 5.98
N VAL A 75 -6.93 9.23 5.09
CA VAL A 75 -6.73 9.17 3.63
C VAL A 75 -5.53 10.02 3.20
N VAL A 76 -5.48 11.27 3.64
CA VAL A 76 -4.41 12.22 3.29
C VAL A 76 -3.08 11.75 3.85
N PHE A 77 -3.04 11.28 5.10
CA PHE A 77 -1.82 10.78 5.73
C PHE A 77 -1.23 9.61 4.95
N THR A 78 -2.05 8.60 4.62
CA THR A 78 -1.58 7.43 3.86
C THR A 78 -1.13 7.82 2.45
N HIS A 79 -1.87 8.71 1.78
CA HIS A 79 -1.49 9.22 0.48
C HIS A 79 -0.16 9.98 0.50
N VAL A 80 0.02 10.90 1.45
CA VAL A 80 1.22 11.73 1.58
C VAL A 80 2.42 10.88 1.93
N ILE A 81 2.29 9.93 2.87
CA ILE A 81 3.38 9.01 3.21
C ILE A 81 3.80 8.20 2.00
N GLU A 82 2.84 7.63 1.28
CA GLU A 82 3.16 6.84 0.10
C GLU A 82 3.87 7.68 -0.97
N LYS A 83 3.38 8.90 -1.22
CA LYS A 83 4.02 9.83 -2.17
C LYS A 83 5.39 10.30 -1.70
N PHE A 84 5.56 10.56 -0.40
CA PHE A 84 6.83 10.94 0.17
C PHE A 84 7.87 9.84 -0.01
N ILE A 85 7.51 8.58 0.24
CA ILE A 85 8.38 7.43 0.03
C ILE A 85 8.81 7.36 -1.44
N VAL A 86 7.85 7.42 -2.37
CA VAL A 86 8.14 7.33 -3.80
C VAL A 86 9.04 8.48 -4.25
N GLN A 87 8.70 9.72 -3.90
CA GLN A 87 9.45 10.91 -4.32
C GLN A 87 10.86 10.95 -3.72
N HIS A 88 11.02 10.68 -2.43
CA HIS A 88 12.33 10.73 -1.77
C HIS A 88 13.27 9.64 -2.30
N ALA A 89 12.71 8.51 -2.73
CA ALA A 89 13.45 7.42 -3.32
C ALA A 89 13.81 7.67 -4.81
N GLU A 90 13.07 8.55 -5.51
CA GLU A 90 13.25 8.84 -6.93
C GLU A 90 14.17 10.04 -7.24
N VAL A 91 14.15 11.13 -6.45
CA VAL A 91 14.70 12.44 -6.87
C VAL A 91 16.18 12.40 -7.27
N GLN A 92 17.06 11.86 -6.42
CA GLN A 92 18.51 11.88 -6.71
C GLN A 92 18.90 10.97 -7.88
N THR A 93 18.13 9.91 -8.14
CA THR A 93 18.51 8.89 -9.12
C THR A 93 17.85 9.09 -10.47
N ARG A 94 16.66 9.70 -10.48
CA ARG A 94 15.98 10.11 -11.70
C ARG A 94 16.82 11.10 -12.49
N GLU A 95 17.48 12.05 -11.85
CA GLU A 95 18.33 13.04 -12.52
C GLU A 95 19.46 12.36 -13.31
N LYS A 96 20.16 11.40 -12.69
CA LYS A 96 21.28 10.70 -13.33
C LYS A 96 20.84 9.76 -14.47
N VAL A 97 19.71 9.07 -14.31
CA VAL A 97 19.14 8.23 -15.39
C VAL A 97 18.63 9.09 -16.54
N LEU A 98 17.99 10.22 -16.27
CA LEU A 98 17.54 11.16 -17.30
C LEU A 98 18.70 11.77 -18.06
N GLU A 99 19.81 12.08 -17.39
CA GLU A 99 21.03 12.57 -18.04
C GLU A 99 21.58 11.55 -19.04
N LEU A 100 21.65 10.27 -18.64
CA LEU A 100 22.11 9.18 -19.51
C LEU A 100 21.14 8.88 -20.66
N MET A 101 19.82 8.92 -20.41
CA MET A 101 18.82 8.81 -21.47
C MET A 101 18.95 9.94 -22.49
N ARG A 102 19.16 11.18 -22.03
CA ARG A 102 19.38 12.32 -22.93
C ARG A 102 20.66 12.16 -23.74
N LYS A 103 21.75 11.69 -23.12
CA LYS A 103 23.02 11.41 -23.83
C LYS A 103 22.83 10.35 -24.92
N LYS A 104 22.09 9.27 -24.61
CA LYS A 104 21.74 8.23 -25.59
C LYS A 104 20.89 8.79 -26.74
N ASP A 105 19.85 9.58 -26.43
CA ASP A 105 19.00 10.18 -27.46
C ASP A 105 19.78 11.12 -28.39
N GLU A 106 20.75 11.88 -27.86
CA GLU A 106 21.65 12.72 -28.64
C GLU A 106 22.55 11.89 -29.57
N MET A 107 23.04 10.73 -29.11
CA MET A 107 23.81 9.80 -29.93
C MET A 107 22.97 9.14 -31.03
N ASP A 108 21.78 8.63 -30.72
CA ASP A 108 20.87 8.02 -31.71
C ASP A 108 20.53 9.01 -32.85
N GLN A 109 20.35 10.30 -32.50
CA GLN A 109 20.19 11.37 -33.50
C GLN A 109 21.46 11.60 -34.32
N GLY A 110 22.63 11.53 -33.70
CA GLY A 110 23.95 11.62 -34.36
C GLY A 110 24.15 10.49 -35.37
N GLU A 111 23.88 9.25 -34.99
CA GLU A 111 23.95 8.07 -35.87
C GLU A 111 23.00 8.20 -37.06
N THR A 112 21.77 8.65 -36.81
CA THR A 112 20.77 8.88 -37.86
C THR A 112 21.27 9.91 -38.89
N ARG A 113 21.91 11.00 -38.43
CA ARG A 113 22.50 12.01 -39.31
C ARG A 113 23.68 11.46 -40.11
N LEU A 114 24.58 10.71 -39.48
CA LEU A 114 25.71 10.07 -40.16
C LEU A 114 25.24 9.08 -41.23
N ALA A 115 24.23 8.26 -40.92
CA ALA A 115 23.62 7.34 -41.87
C ALA A 115 23.00 8.09 -43.06
N GLN A 116 22.37 9.25 -42.83
CA GLN A 116 21.84 10.09 -43.91
C GLN A 116 22.93 10.68 -44.79
N ILE A 117 24.02 11.21 -44.21
CA ILE A 117 25.19 11.72 -44.96
C ILE A 117 25.80 10.62 -45.82
N LEU A 118 25.96 9.41 -45.26
CA LEU A 118 26.50 8.26 -45.98
C LEU A 118 25.59 7.89 -47.16
N ARG A 119 24.28 7.85 -46.93
CA ARG A 119 23.28 7.50 -47.95
C ARG A 119 23.21 8.53 -49.08
N GLU A 120 23.25 9.82 -48.74
CA GLU A 120 23.29 10.91 -49.73
C GLU A 120 24.59 10.90 -50.52
N GLY A 121 25.74 10.79 -49.84
CA GLY A 121 27.04 10.84 -50.47
C GLY A 121 27.37 9.62 -51.36
N ILE A 122 26.84 8.44 -51.04
CA ILE A 122 26.88 7.26 -51.92
C ILE A 122 26.00 7.50 -53.16
N LYS A 123 24.82 8.12 -52.98
CA LYS A 123 23.89 8.39 -54.09
C LYS A 123 24.43 9.44 -55.06
N THR A 124 25.19 10.42 -54.57
CA THR A 124 25.79 11.49 -55.37
C THR A 124 27.21 11.19 -55.86
N ASP A 125 27.74 10.00 -55.54
CA ASP A 125 29.12 9.56 -55.85
C ASP A 125 30.18 10.59 -55.42
N SER A 126 29.89 11.32 -54.34
CA SER A 126 30.68 12.46 -53.87
C SER A 126 31.56 12.12 -52.67
N LEU A 127 31.41 10.91 -52.13
CA LEU A 127 32.23 10.41 -51.03
C LEU A 127 33.45 9.67 -51.59
N ASN A 128 34.64 10.11 -51.21
CA ASN A 128 35.86 9.36 -51.46
C ASN A 128 36.06 8.27 -50.39
N ASP A 129 36.93 7.31 -50.70
CA ASP A 129 37.24 6.16 -49.83
C ASP A 129 37.74 6.58 -48.43
N TYR A 130 38.41 7.74 -48.36
CA TYR A 130 38.87 8.34 -47.11
C TYR A 130 37.71 8.81 -46.22
N THR A 131 36.71 9.49 -46.78
CA THR A 131 35.54 9.94 -46.03
C THR A 131 34.67 8.77 -45.57
N ILE A 132 34.54 7.72 -46.40
CA ILE A 132 33.81 6.51 -46.01
C ILE A 132 34.50 5.82 -44.83
N ARG A 133 35.84 5.70 -44.85
CA ARG A 133 36.61 5.17 -43.71
C ARG A 133 36.44 6.02 -42.46
N ASN A 134 36.57 7.34 -42.57
CA ASN A 134 36.38 8.23 -41.42
C ASN A 134 34.98 8.11 -40.81
N ILE A 135 33.92 7.99 -41.63
CA ILE A 135 32.56 7.80 -41.10
C ILE A 135 32.42 6.43 -40.46
N ALA A 136 33.02 5.38 -41.05
CA ALA A 136 33.01 4.05 -40.46
C ALA A 136 33.73 4.02 -39.10
N ASP A 137 34.86 4.70 -38.97
CA ASP A 137 35.60 4.84 -37.71
C ASP A 137 34.76 5.60 -36.67
N ILE A 138 34.13 6.72 -37.03
CA ILE A 138 33.21 7.47 -36.13
C ILE A 138 32.01 6.61 -35.70
N MET A 139 31.43 5.81 -36.59
CA MET A 139 30.32 4.92 -36.23
C MET A 139 30.80 3.76 -35.33
N ALA A 140 32.00 3.25 -35.54
CA ALA A 140 32.57 2.23 -34.67
C ALA A 140 32.79 2.77 -33.24
N ASP A 141 33.36 3.97 -33.12
CA ASP A 141 33.55 4.68 -31.85
C ASP A 141 32.20 4.97 -31.17
N ALA A 142 31.19 5.41 -31.93
CA ALA A 142 29.84 5.68 -31.41
C ALA A 142 29.15 4.41 -30.88
N ILE A 143 29.30 3.26 -31.56
CA ILE A 143 28.76 1.97 -31.10
C ILE A 143 29.45 1.53 -29.81
N GLU A 144 30.76 1.75 -29.68
CA GLU A 144 31.51 1.45 -28.45
C GLU A 144 31.00 2.32 -27.29
N GLU A 145 30.88 3.64 -27.49
CA GLU A 145 30.33 4.56 -26.49
C GLU A 145 28.86 4.25 -26.15
N GLU A 146 28.03 3.82 -27.11
CA GLU A 146 26.64 3.43 -26.86
C GLU A 146 26.56 2.19 -25.95
N ASN A 147 27.46 1.24 -26.14
CA ASN A 147 27.55 0.04 -25.30
C ASN A 147 28.04 0.37 -23.89
N GLU A 148 29.01 1.28 -23.73
CA GLU A 148 29.45 1.78 -22.42
C GLU A 148 28.30 2.47 -21.67
N ILE A 149 27.54 3.34 -22.35
CA ILE A 149 26.38 4.01 -21.76
C ILE A 149 25.31 2.99 -21.36
N LYS A 150 25.05 1.96 -22.18
CA LYS A 150 24.09 0.89 -21.84
C LYS A 150 24.51 0.13 -20.59
N GLU A 151 25.79 -0.24 -20.45
CA GLU A 151 26.28 -0.92 -19.25
C GLU A 151 26.28 0.00 -18.02
N GLU A 152 26.64 1.28 -18.17
CA GLU A 152 26.56 2.25 -17.06
C GLU A 152 25.11 2.48 -16.61
N MET A 153 24.17 2.61 -17.56
CA MET A 153 22.74 2.69 -17.27
C MET A 153 22.24 1.46 -16.52
N LYS A 154 22.69 0.26 -16.92
CA LYS A 154 22.33 -1.00 -16.28
C LYS A 154 22.88 -1.07 -14.85
N GLU A 155 24.15 -0.74 -14.64
CA GLU A 155 24.77 -0.72 -13.31
C GLU A 155 24.08 0.28 -12.38
N ILE A 156 23.76 1.48 -12.89
CA ILE A 156 23.01 2.49 -12.14
C ILE A 156 21.59 2.00 -11.84
N LYS A 157 20.90 1.37 -12.80
CA LYS A 157 19.56 0.80 -12.59
C LYS A 157 19.59 -0.29 -11.51
N THR A 158 20.62 -1.13 -11.46
CA THR A 158 20.78 -2.15 -10.42
C THR A 158 21.09 -1.53 -9.05
N LYS A 159 22.06 -0.61 -8.95
CA LYS A 159 22.36 0.08 -7.68
C LYS A 159 21.16 0.86 -7.16
N LEU A 160 20.40 1.47 -8.07
CA LEU A 160 19.13 2.14 -7.76
C LEU A 160 18.13 1.15 -7.20
N GLN A 161 17.89 0.03 -7.90
CA GLN A 161 16.96 -0.98 -7.46
C GLN A 161 17.30 -1.50 -6.06
N ASP A 162 18.57 -1.73 -5.75
CA ASP A 162 19.02 -2.17 -4.44
C ASP A 162 18.78 -1.10 -3.35
N HIS A 163 19.12 0.17 -3.63
CA HIS A 163 18.91 1.27 -2.68
C HIS A 163 17.42 1.57 -2.44
N LEU A 164 16.63 1.58 -3.51
CA LEU A 164 15.19 1.77 -3.51
C LEU A 164 14.52 0.66 -2.70
N SER A 165 14.93 -0.59 -2.94
CA SER A 165 14.45 -1.76 -2.22
C SER A 165 14.70 -1.65 -0.72
N ASP A 166 15.91 -1.27 -0.27
CA ASP A 166 16.23 -1.12 1.16
C ASP A 166 15.43 0.02 1.83
N LEU A 167 15.29 1.17 1.17
CA LEU A 167 14.54 2.31 1.69
C LEU A 167 13.04 1.98 1.81
N LEU A 168 12.48 1.36 0.77
CA LEU A 168 11.11 0.86 0.78
C LEU A 168 10.94 -0.21 1.85
N GLU A 169 11.88 -1.14 2.00
CA GLU A 169 11.79 -2.21 3.01
C GLU A 169 11.69 -1.65 4.43
N LYS A 170 12.52 -0.67 4.76
CA LYS A 170 12.50 -0.05 6.08
C LYS A 170 11.22 0.74 6.30
N THR A 171 10.79 1.50 5.30
CA THR A 171 9.63 2.38 5.46
C THR A 171 8.32 1.60 5.48
N HIS A 172 8.15 0.62 4.61
CA HIS A 172 7.00 -0.29 4.64
C HIS A 172 6.92 -1.06 5.95
N ALA A 173 8.03 -1.61 6.43
CA ALA A 173 8.03 -2.32 7.71
C ALA A 173 7.63 -1.42 8.89
N PHE A 174 8.08 -0.16 8.90
CA PHE A 174 7.66 0.80 9.93
C PHE A 174 6.16 1.09 9.88
N ILE A 175 5.64 1.35 8.67
CA ILE A 175 4.23 1.67 8.44
C ILE A 175 3.33 0.49 8.78
N GLU A 176 3.66 -0.70 8.31
CA GLU A 176 2.92 -1.93 8.61
C GLU A 176 2.93 -2.22 10.11
N ALA A 177 4.06 -2.05 10.81
CA ALA A 177 4.12 -2.23 12.25
C ALA A 177 3.23 -1.22 12.98
N PHE A 178 3.24 0.04 12.56
CA PHE A 178 2.40 1.09 13.15
C PHE A 178 0.91 0.82 12.93
N TYR A 179 0.52 0.36 11.72
CA TYR A 179 -0.85 -0.06 11.45
C TYR A 179 -1.26 -1.22 12.35
N HIS A 180 -0.49 -2.31 12.39
CA HIS A 180 -0.82 -3.49 13.22
C HIS A 180 -0.90 -3.14 14.71
N LEU A 181 -0.04 -2.25 15.20
CA LEU A 181 -0.11 -1.72 16.56
C LEU A 181 -1.46 -1.04 16.82
N ILE A 182 -1.87 -0.09 15.97
CA ILE A 182 -3.14 0.61 16.14
C ILE A 182 -4.33 -0.34 15.98
N MET A 183 -4.27 -1.30 15.06
CA MET A 183 -5.31 -2.33 14.91
C MET A 183 -5.46 -3.14 16.20
N GLY A 184 -4.35 -3.51 16.84
CA GLY A 184 -4.37 -4.19 18.14
C GLY A 184 -5.04 -3.36 19.24
N ILE A 185 -4.71 -2.06 19.31
CA ILE A 185 -5.31 -1.13 20.27
C ILE A 185 -6.83 -1.01 20.04
N LEU A 186 -7.24 -0.71 18.80
CA LEU A 186 -8.64 -0.53 18.43
C LEU A 186 -9.46 -1.80 18.63
N MET A 187 -8.93 -2.95 18.22
CA MET A 187 -9.61 -4.23 18.38
C MET A 187 -9.85 -4.54 19.86
N SER A 188 -8.83 -4.38 20.71
CA SER A 188 -8.97 -4.60 22.16
C SER A 188 -9.98 -3.64 22.77
N SER A 189 -9.87 -2.35 22.44
CA SER A 189 -10.76 -1.30 22.92
C SER A 189 -12.22 -1.53 22.51
N LEU A 190 -12.47 -1.84 21.23
CA LEU A 190 -13.82 -2.09 20.73
C LEU A 190 -14.43 -3.36 21.32
N LEU A 191 -13.67 -4.43 21.52
CA LEU A 191 -14.17 -5.65 22.17
C LEU A 191 -14.56 -5.42 23.63
N LEU A 192 -13.89 -4.50 24.33
CA LEU A 192 -14.23 -4.10 25.70
C LEU A 192 -15.51 -3.27 25.76
N VAL A 193 -15.78 -2.47 24.72
CA VAL A 193 -16.99 -1.63 24.61
C VAL A 193 -18.20 -2.44 24.12
N ASN A 194 -18.09 -3.08 22.96
CA ASN A 194 -19.12 -3.90 22.34
C ASN A 194 -18.48 -5.06 21.57
N LEU A 195 -18.74 -6.29 22.03
CA LEU A 195 -18.20 -7.51 21.45
C LEU A 195 -18.49 -7.65 19.94
N VAL A 196 -19.69 -7.28 19.48
CA VAL A 196 -20.11 -7.39 18.07
C VAL A 196 -19.32 -6.41 17.22
N GLN A 197 -19.19 -5.15 17.65
CA GLN A 197 -18.40 -4.14 16.95
C GLN A 197 -16.93 -4.54 16.86
N GLY A 198 -16.34 -5.02 17.96
CA GLY A 198 -14.97 -5.51 17.99
C GLY A 198 -14.73 -6.71 17.06
N LEU A 199 -15.66 -7.66 17.00
CA LEU A 199 -15.59 -8.80 16.08
C LEU A 199 -15.74 -8.40 14.61
N LEU A 200 -16.66 -7.48 14.30
CA LEU A 200 -16.86 -6.93 12.97
C LEU A 200 -15.61 -6.17 12.49
N PHE A 201 -15.01 -5.36 13.37
CA PHE A 201 -13.74 -4.69 13.12
C PHE A 201 -12.60 -5.68 12.87
N PHE A 202 -12.46 -6.70 13.72
CA PHE A 202 -11.47 -7.75 13.51
C PHE A 202 -11.62 -8.42 12.15
N LEU A 203 -12.83 -8.84 11.78
CA LEU A 203 -13.07 -9.55 10.51
C LEU A 203 -12.61 -8.69 9.31
N PHE A 204 -12.98 -7.41 9.32
CA PHE A 204 -12.59 -6.47 8.29
C PHE A 204 -11.07 -6.24 8.25
N ALA A 205 -10.48 -5.94 9.41
CA ALA A 205 -9.06 -5.73 9.59
C ALA A 205 -8.23 -6.93 9.10
N PHE A 206 -8.69 -8.14 9.44
CA PHE A 206 -8.07 -9.40 9.05
C PHE A 206 -8.09 -9.59 7.52
N LEU A 207 -9.23 -9.34 6.88
CA LEU A 207 -9.34 -9.41 5.42
C LEU A 207 -8.41 -8.41 4.72
N MET A 208 -8.29 -7.19 5.25
CA MET A 208 -7.38 -6.18 4.71
C MET A 208 -5.91 -6.57 4.86
N ALA A 209 -5.52 -7.14 6.01
CA ALA A 209 -4.16 -7.66 6.22
C ALA A 209 -3.81 -8.79 5.23
N VAL A 210 -4.79 -9.64 4.88
CA VAL A 210 -4.61 -10.66 3.84
C VAL A 210 -4.31 -10.02 2.48
N VAL A 211 -4.99 -8.93 2.08
CA VAL A 211 -4.77 -8.31 0.75
C VAL A 211 -3.46 -7.56 0.65
N ALA A 212 -3.11 -6.75 1.66
CA ALA A 212 -1.92 -5.89 1.60
C ALA A 212 -0.64 -6.67 1.23
N HIS A 213 -0.58 -7.95 1.57
CA HIS A 213 0.52 -8.87 1.26
C HIS A 213 0.45 -9.55 -0.11
N VAL A 214 -0.72 -9.57 -0.77
CA VAL A 214 -0.89 -10.16 -2.10
C VAL A 214 -0.39 -9.18 -3.18
N GLU A 215 -0.59 -7.88 -2.99
CA GLU A 215 -0.29 -6.84 -4.01
C GLU A 215 1.08 -6.17 -3.83
N SER A 216 1.66 -6.18 -2.63
CA SER A 216 3.01 -5.66 -2.35
C SER A 216 4.14 -6.36 -3.13
N ARG A 217 3.87 -7.46 -3.85
CA ARG A 217 4.88 -8.19 -4.64
C ARG A 217 5.21 -7.55 -5.99
N ASN A 218 4.32 -6.73 -6.55
CA ASN A 218 4.46 -6.18 -7.90
C ASN A 218 4.16 -4.67 -7.89
N ARG A 219 4.98 -3.85 -7.22
CA ARG A 219 4.95 -2.40 -7.43
C ARG A 219 5.80 -2.08 -8.66
N ILE A 220 5.13 -1.69 -9.75
CA ILE A 220 5.76 -1.23 -10.99
C ILE A 220 5.95 0.27 -10.86
N PHE A 221 7.20 0.72 -10.88
CA PHE A 221 7.50 2.15 -11.06
C PHE A 221 7.37 2.44 -12.56
N SER A 222 6.17 2.89 -12.97
CA SER A 222 5.78 3.07 -14.39
C SER A 222 6.75 3.93 -15.19
N ASP A 223 7.41 4.88 -14.52
CA ASP A 223 8.25 5.89 -15.18
C ASP A 223 9.70 5.41 -15.37
N LEU A 224 10.11 4.31 -14.72
CA LEU A 224 11.48 3.78 -14.74
C LEU A 224 11.59 2.33 -15.24
N ASP A 225 10.45 1.68 -15.49
CA ASP A 225 10.37 0.27 -15.92
C ASP A 225 11.19 -0.65 -14.98
N ILE A 226 11.07 -0.40 -13.67
CA ILE A 226 11.70 -1.19 -12.61
C ILE A 226 10.59 -2.02 -11.95
N GLU A 227 10.65 -3.33 -12.17
CA GLU A 227 9.88 -4.30 -11.41
C GLU A 227 10.65 -4.68 -10.15
N MET A 228 10.13 -4.32 -8.97
CA MET A 228 10.74 -4.73 -7.71
C MET A 228 9.95 -5.87 -7.08
N GLN A 229 10.59 -7.02 -6.98
CA GLN A 229 10.10 -8.14 -6.19
C GLN A 229 10.50 -7.95 -4.73
N TYR A 230 9.59 -7.40 -3.95
CA TYR A 230 9.78 -7.19 -2.53
C TYR A 230 9.58 -8.49 -1.74
N ARG A 231 10.61 -8.95 -1.01
CA ARG A 231 10.52 -10.14 -0.15
C ARG A 231 10.96 -9.83 1.26
N VAL A 232 9.97 -9.62 2.15
CA VAL A 232 10.22 -9.36 3.57
C VAL A 232 10.94 -10.56 4.21
N PRO A 233 12.13 -10.37 4.82
CA PRO A 233 12.83 -11.44 5.52
C PRO A 233 12.04 -11.95 6.72
N ARG A 234 12.09 -13.26 6.98
CA ARG A 234 11.27 -13.94 8.02
C ARG A 234 11.39 -13.32 9.41
N LYS A 235 12.57 -12.80 9.78
CA LYS A 235 12.79 -12.12 11.07
C LYS A 235 11.97 -10.83 11.20
N ARG A 236 11.86 -10.04 10.13
CA ARG A 236 11.03 -8.82 10.13
C ARG A 236 9.56 -9.17 10.17
N LYS A 237 9.12 -10.21 9.43
CA LYS A 237 7.73 -10.71 9.52
C LYS A 237 7.34 -11.01 10.97
N ILE A 238 8.22 -11.62 11.76
CA ILE A 238 7.98 -11.91 13.19
C ILE A 238 7.85 -10.63 14.02
N ILE A 239 8.70 -9.63 13.80
CA ILE A 239 8.63 -8.35 14.52
C ILE A 239 7.33 -7.61 14.18
N LEU A 240 6.98 -7.55 12.89
CA LEU A 240 5.74 -6.96 12.38
C LEU A 240 4.50 -7.60 13.01
N SER A 241 4.47 -8.92 13.00
CA SER A 241 3.33 -9.69 13.50
C SER A 241 3.18 -9.67 15.03
N LEU A 242 4.22 -9.26 15.77
CA LEU A 242 4.11 -8.97 17.21
C LEU A 242 3.50 -7.59 17.50
N ALA A 243 3.43 -6.68 16.53
CA ALA A 243 2.91 -5.34 16.75
C ALA A 243 1.44 -5.35 17.17
N ALA A 244 0.59 -6.23 16.61
CA ALA A 244 -0.81 -6.34 17.02
C ALA A 244 -0.99 -6.83 18.47
N PRO A 245 -0.34 -7.92 18.92
CA PRO A 245 -0.33 -8.30 20.34
C PRO A 245 0.22 -7.21 21.27
N ILE A 246 1.29 -6.51 20.87
CA ILE A 246 1.83 -5.37 21.63
C ILE A 246 0.76 -4.27 21.75
N GLY A 247 0.01 -4.00 20.67
CA GLY A 247 -1.09 -3.05 20.65
C GLY A 247 -2.20 -3.41 21.63
N VAL A 248 -2.58 -4.69 21.70
CA VAL A 248 -3.55 -5.19 22.70
C VAL A 248 -3.04 -4.92 24.12
N ILE A 249 -1.79 -5.30 24.42
CA ILE A 249 -1.20 -5.07 25.74
C ILE A 249 -1.17 -3.57 26.08
N MET A 250 -0.77 -2.74 25.11
CA MET A 250 -0.74 -1.29 25.28
C MET A 250 -2.12 -0.71 25.56
N SER A 251 -3.15 -1.19 24.86
CA SER A 251 -4.55 -0.82 25.12
C SER A 251 -4.94 -1.12 26.57
N LEU A 252 -4.63 -2.32 27.07
CA LEU A 252 -4.96 -2.72 28.44
C LEU A 252 -4.22 -1.87 29.48
N ILE A 253 -2.96 -1.52 29.21
CA ILE A 253 -2.20 -0.62 30.08
C ILE A 253 -2.81 0.78 30.10
N ILE A 254 -3.19 1.33 28.95
CA ILE A 254 -3.83 2.65 28.85
C ILE A 254 -5.16 2.64 29.61
N ASP A 255 -5.98 1.61 29.40
CA ASP A 255 -7.27 1.46 30.08
C ASP A 255 -7.11 1.35 31.60
N PHE A 256 -6.11 0.59 32.05
CA PHE A 256 -5.83 0.44 33.48
C PHE A 256 -5.27 1.71 34.14
N THR A 257 -4.44 2.48 33.42
CA THR A 257 -3.70 3.61 34.01
C THR A 257 -4.45 4.94 33.95
N VAL A 258 -5.04 5.25 32.79
CA VAL A 258 -5.66 6.55 32.51
C VAL A 258 -7.16 6.39 32.23
N GLY A 259 -7.61 5.17 31.91
CA GLY A 259 -8.94 4.93 31.35
C GLY A 259 -8.98 5.35 29.88
N ILE A 260 -9.47 4.48 29.00
CA ILE A 260 -9.58 4.86 27.59
C ILE A 260 -10.83 5.73 27.40
N ASN A 261 -10.62 6.96 26.93
CA ASN A 261 -11.72 7.81 26.47
C ASN A 261 -12.30 7.23 25.16
N LEU A 262 -13.60 6.96 25.13
CA LEU A 262 -14.33 6.52 23.93
C LEU A 262 -14.12 7.44 22.74
N GLU A 263 -14.05 8.75 22.97
CA GLU A 263 -13.80 9.75 21.92
C GLU A 263 -12.45 9.50 21.24
N PHE A 264 -11.42 9.15 22.02
CA PHE A 264 -10.10 8.84 21.49
C PHE A 264 -10.12 7.55 20.66
N ILE A 265 -10.88 6.54 21.09
CA ILE A 265 -11.09 5.31 20.30
C ILE A 265 -11.73 5.65 18.96
N TYR A 266 -12.79 6.45 18.96
CA TYR A 266 -13.50 6.80 17.73
C TYR A 266 -12.68 7.70 16.80
N ILE A 267 -11.83 8.59 17.33
CA ILE A 267 -10.85 9.35 16.54
C ILE A 267 -9.85 8.41 15.86
N LEU A 268 -9.23 7.49 16.61
CA LEU A 268 -8.31 6.51 16.05
C LEU A 268 -9.00 5.59 15.02
N PHE A 269 -10.22 5.15 15.33
CA PHE A 269 -11.04 4.32 14.46
C PHE A 269 -11.36 5.03 13.15
N SER A 270 -11.74 6.31 13.21
CA SER A 270 -11.99 7.14 12.04
C SER A 270 -10.75 7.31 11.17
N PHE A 271 -9.62 7.62 11.80
CA PHE A 271 -8.34 7.80 11.11
C PHE A 271 -7.89 6.52 10.40
N ILE A 272 -7.88 5.39 11.11
CA ILE A 272 -7.51 4.10 10.54
C ILE A 272 -8.45 3.67 9.42
N SER A 273 -9.74 3.90 9.61
CA SER A 273 -10.74 3.63 8.58
C SER A 273 -10.49 4.42 7.30
N GLY A 274 -10.11 5.69 7.42
CA GLY A 274 -9.69 6.52 6.30
C GLY A 274 -8.46 5.96 5.57
N SER A 275 -7.45 5.55 6.32
CA SER A 275 -6.29 4.87 5.73
C SER A 275 -6.67 3.59 4.99
N ILE A 276 -7.50 2.74 5.61
CA ILE A 276 -7.92 1.49 5.01
C ILE A 276 -8.71 1.77 3.73
N LEU A 277 -9.63 2.74 3.73
CA LEU A 277 -10.36 3.14 2.53
C LEU A 277 -9.40 3.53 1.40
N TYR A 278 -8.39 4.35 1.71
CA TYR A 278 -7.40 4.75 0.72
C TYR A 278 -6.67 3.54 0.12
N THR A 279 -6.19 2.63 0.98
CA THR A 279 -5.56 1.37 0.56
C THR A 279 -6.50 0.51 -0.27
N THR A 280 -7.77 0.35 0.14
CA THR A 280 -8.78 -0.39 -0.62
C THR A 280 -8.99 0.22 -2.00
N MET A 281 -9.13 1.55 -2.10
CA MET A 281 -9.39 2.23 -3.36
C MET A 281 -8.19 2.17 -4.32
N ARG A 282 -6.98 2.24 -3.79
CA ARG A 282 -5.76 2.34 -4.60
C ARG A 282 -5.14 1.00 -4.93
N GLU A 283 -5.10 0.08 -3.99
CA GLU A 283 -4.42 -1.21 -4.13
C GLU A 283 -5.44 -2.29 -4.50
N VAL A 284 -6.51 -2.41 -3.71
CA VAL A 284 -7.40 -3.59 -3.77
C VAL A 284 -8.44 -3.52 -4.88
N ILE A 285 -8.90 -2.33 -5.26
CA ILE A 285 -9.79 -2.15 -6.41
C ILE A 285 -8.93 -2.25 -7.68
N PRO A 286 -9.06 -3.35 -8.44
CA PRO A 286 -8.20 -3.58 -9.60
C PRO A 286 -8.41 -2.53 -10.68
N GLU A 287 -7.32 -2.05 -11.26
CA GLU A 287 -7.35 -1.18 -12.43
C GLU A 287 -8.03 -1.88 -13.62
N LYS A 288 -8.69 -1.08 -14.47
CA LYS A 288 -9.72 -1.48 -15.45
C LYS A 288 -9.51 -2.82 -16.18
N GLU A 289 -8.28 -3.16 -16.56
CA GLU A 289 -7.98 -4.37 -17.36
C GLU A 289 -7.75 -5.65 -16.53
N LYS A 290 -7.50 -5.54 -15.22
CA LYS A 290 -7.12 -6.68 -14.35
C LYS A 290 -8.24 -7.14 -13.41
N GLY A 291 -9.37 -6.43 -13.38
CA GLY A 291 -10.44 -6.64 -12.39
C GLY A 291 -11.51 -7.67 -12.76
N ASN A 292 -11.88 -8.55 -11.82
CA ASN A 292 -13.04 -9.43 -11.97
C ASN A 292 -14.30 -8.75 -11.41
N LEU A 293 -14.96 -7.95 -12.25
CA LEU A 293 -16.18 -7.21 -11.89
C LEU A 293 -17.28 -8.10 -11.28
N PRO A 294 -17.59 -9.31 -11.80
CA PRO A 294 -18.60 -10.17 -11.18
C PRO A 294 -18.28 -10.56 -9.73
N SER A 295 -17.02 -10.91 -9.45
CA SER A 295 -16.60 -11.30 -8.10
C SER A 295 -16.72 -10.12 -7.13
N PHE A 296 -16.40 -8.91 -7.59
CA PHE A 296 -16.60 -7.68 -6.81
C PHE A 296 -18.08 -7.47 -6.46
N ILE A 297 -18.98 -7.47 -7.45
CA ILE A 297 -20.41 -7.22 -7.23
C ILE A 297 -21.01 -8.28 -6.30
N ILE A 298 -20.71 -9.56 -6.53
CA ILE A 298 -21.23 -10.66 -5.70
C ILE A 298 -20.78 -10.49 -4.25
N SER A 299 -19.49 -10.23 -4.02
CA SER A 299 -18.94 -10.05 -2.68
C SER A 299 -19.51 -8.83 -1.95
N LEU A 300 -19.74 -7.73 -2.67
CA LEU A 300 -20.38 -6.52 -2.15
C LEU A 300 -21.81 -6.83 -1.68
N VAL A 301 -22.63 -7.44 -2.55
CA VAL A 301 -24.04 -7.75 -2.24
C VAL A 301 -24.15 -8.73 -1.07
N ILE A 302 -23.35 -9.80 -1.06
CA ILE A 302 -23.33 -10.77 0.05
C ILE A 302 -22.95 -10.08 1.36
N SER A 303 -21.94 -9.21 1.33
CA SER A 303 -21.49 -8.48 2.51
C SER A 303 -22.56 -7.53 3.03
N CYS A 304 -23.25 -6.81 2.15
CA CYS A 304 -24.38 -5.98 2.52
C CYS A 304 -25.46 -6.80 3.24
N ILE A 305 -25.90 -7.93 2.64
CA ILE A 305 -26.92 -8.80 3.24
C ILE A 305 -26.46 -9.30 4.61
N MET A 306 -25.22 -9.78 4.72
CA MET A 306 -24.67 -10.27 5.97
C MET A 306 -24.65 -9.19 7.06
N ILE A 307 -24.20 -7.97 6.74
CA ILE A 307 -24.17 -6.84 7.67
C ILE A 307 -25.59 -6.48 8.11
N PHE A 308 -26.56 -6.42 7.19
CA PHE A 308 -27.96 -6.16 7.53
C PHE A 308 -28.52 -7.23 8.48
N LEU A 309 -28.27 -8.51 8.22
CA LEU A 309 -28.72 -9.60 9.09
C LEU A 309 -28.11 -9.49 10.49
N ILE A 310 -26.81 -9.20 10.59
CA ILE A 310 -26.12 -9.01 11.88
C ILE A 310 -26.74 -7.84 12.63
N LYS A 311 -27.01 -6.71 11.97
CA LYS A 311 -27.62 -5.53 12.60
C LYS A 311 -29.06 -5.77 13.06
N ILE A 312 -29.86 -6.51 12.29
CA ILE A 312 -31.22 -6.91 12.71
C ILE A 312 -31.17 -7.81 13.94
N LEU A 313 -30.27 -8.78 13.96
CA LEU A 313 -30.08 -9.66 15.12
C LEU A 313 -29.61 -8.87 16.35
N GLU A 314 -28.62 -7.99 16.20
CA GLU A 314 -28.13 -7.10 17.26
C GLU A 314 -29.28 -6.27 17.85
N HIS A 315 -30.12 -5.67 17.00
CA HIS A 315 -31.28 -4.89 17.44
C HIS A 315 -32.31 -5.74 18.20
N HIS A 316 -32.54 -7.00 17.80
CA HIS A 316 -33.48 -7.87 18.49
C HIS A 316 -32.96 -8.31 19.88
N PHE A 317 -31.66 -8.54 20.04
CA PHE A 317 -31.08 -8.98 21.32
C PHE A 317 -30.81 -7.84 22.32
N THR A 318 -30.88 -6.58 21.87
CA THR A 318 -30.66 -5.39 22.71
C THR A 318 -31.95 -4.73 23.23
N GLN A 319 -33.13 -5.17 22.75
CA GLN A 319 -34.44 -4.86 23.34
C GLN A 319 -34.83 -5.91 24.39
#